data_AF-A0A0F9KMV1-F1
#
_entry.id   AF-A0A0F9KMV1-F1
#
_cell.length_a   1.000
_cell.length_b   1.000
_cell.length_c   1.000
_cell.angle_alpha   90.00
_cell.angle_beta   90.00
_cell.angle_gamma   90.00
#
_symmetry.space_group_name_H-M   'P 1'
#
loop_
_entity.id
_entity.type
_entity.pdbx_description
1 polymer ?
#
loop_
_entity_poly.entity_id
_entity_poly.type
_entity_poly.pdbx_seq_one_letter_code
_entity_poly.pdbx_strand_id
1 'polypeptide(L)'
;MSQIKATGGIKVSGGLRAGRFNEPPSWDTIAGSLGTPFESQAFSVTPGATDPDSFPSGGDVDYSLTSGSLPSGLTLNAETGEISGTPTAVGSDTLSSFTLRAEDGPIGANLVGKSAERDFSINVLNNVAPSFDQAADFSIGSVAELAAASLFQITATDPNTNPQTITFSEVGAVLTGDNLSLDSNGNVTGTPPDSGGTRVVTFTVRASDGVLTTDQDYKLTITDSQDPIWVTAIGLLATVNELEAISTITLEATDDNAVSYSVTSGALPGGLTLNSSNGEITGTPSNVAEDITSDFEVTATDTIELDFTARCFSIKVLNVIANSLRFNDDDSTELTRTPGVGDSTTTWTFSTWFKLGNIGIGGILFSAGADSSNITRLGFTAGDIFRFTHIDAASTTTDLRTTQVFRDPSAWYHLVAIWDTDNGTADDRHRLYINGTQIADFGTRTNPTSSKQGDVNTAVEHNIANLVGSTNLFDGYLSETYFVDGSALDPTNFGAFNTNGDWQPKEYSGGFGTNGFHLDYAVASITELYKNRDKIPKVKISRGAELRLRHFQTGLQPIYRQINKE
;
A
#
# COMPACT_ATOMS: atom_id res chain seq x y z
N MET A 1 -68.57 -42.72 70.89
CA MET A 1 -68.77 -42.67 72.36
C MET A 1 -68.46 -44.04 72.96
N SER A 2 -67.80 -44.03 74.11
CA SER A 2 -67.54 -45.21 74.94
C SER A 2 -68.83 -45.84 75.47
N GLN A 3 -68.90 -47.17 75.29
CA GLN A 3 -69.62 -48.22 76.02
C GLN A 3 -71.14 -48.10 76.26
N ILE A 4 -71.87 -49.14 75.80
CA ILE A 4 -72.86 -49.91 76.59
C ILE A 4 -72.75 -51.39 76.14
N LYS A 5 -72.65 -52.31 77.11
CA LYS A 5 -72.89 -53.76 76.97
C LYS A 5 -74.39 -54.02 77.10
N ALA A 6 -74.96 -54.83 76.21
CA ALA A 6 -76.18 -55.59 76.50
C ALA A 6 -76.10 -57.00 75.90
N THR A 7 -76.38 -57.94 76.77
CA THR A 7 -76.43 -59.40 76.65
C THR A 7 -77.62 -59.89 75.81
N GLY A 8 -77.32 -60.60 74.73
CA GLY A 8 -78.30 -61.34 73.93
C GLY A 8 -77.59 -61.98 72.73
N GLY A 9 -77.54 -63.30 72.68
CA GLY A 9 -76.81 -64.04 71.64
C GLY A 9 -77.42 -63.86 70.25
N ILE A 10 -76.80 -63.00 69.43
CA ILE A 10 -76.73 -63.18 67.98
C ILE A 10 -75.25 -63.26 67.64
N LYS A 11 -74.78 -64.46 67.31
CA LYS A 11 -73.53 -64.63 66.58
C LYS A 11 -73.76 -64.05 65.18
N VAL A 12 -73.27 -62.85 64.91
CA VAL A 12 -72.99 -62.45 63.54
C VAL A 12 -71.68 -63.15 63.15
N SER A 13 -71.79 -64.40 62.73
CA SER A 13 -70.71 -65.13 62.06
C SER A 13 -70.69 -64.69 60.61
N GLY A 14 -70.07 -63.55 60.39
CA GLY A 14 -69.79 -62.98 59.09
C GLY A 14 -69.06 -61.69 59.39
N GLY A 15 -67.74 -61.66 59.17
CA GLY A 15 -67.03 -60.39 59.19
C GLY A 15 -67.81 -59.43 58.31
N LEU A 16 -68.18 -58.27 58.86
CA LEU A 16 -68.54 -57.12 58.03
C LEU A 16 -67.30 -56.87 57.18
N ARG A 17 -67.25 -57.48 55.99
CA ARG A 17 -66.46 -56.92 54.91
C ARG A 17 -66.99 -55.51 54.80
N ALA A 18 -66.13 -54.51 55.06
CA ALA A 18 -66.41 -53.18 54.54
C ALA A 18 -66.84 -53.40 53.09
N GLY A 19 -68.09 -53.02 52.79
CA GLY A 19 -68.57 -53.10 51.42
C GLY A 19 -67.53 -52.42 50.56
N ARG A 20 -67.10 -53.07 49.47
CA ARG A 20 -66.39 -52.37 48.42
C ARG A 20 -67.41 -51.38 47.86
N PHE A 21 -67.39 -50.15 48.33
CA PHE A 21 -68.19 -49.08 47.77
C PHE A 21 -67.37 -48.51 46.62
N ASN A 22 -67.99 -48.34 45.46
CA ASN A 22 -67.40 -47.59 44.36
C ASN A 22 -67.54 -46.10 44.70
N GLU A 23 -66.43 -45.40 44.92
CA GLU A 23 -66.42 -43.95 45.13
C GLU A 23 -66.14 -43.23 43.80
N PRO A 24 -66.85 -42.13 43.47
CA PRO A 24 -66.60 -41.42 42.22
C PRO A 24 -65.16 -40.88 42.16
N PRO A 25 -64.58 -40.71 40.96
CA PRO A 25 -63.29 -40.06 40.81
C PRO A 25 -63.26 -38.68 41.44
N SER A 26 -62.13 -38.34 42.07
CA SER A 26 -61.85 -37.03 42.61
C SER A 26 -60.99 -36.25 41.62
N TRP A 27 -61.50 -35.11 41.18
CA TRP A 27 -60.73 -34.17 40.37
C TRP A 27 -59.61 -33.51 41.18
N ASP A 28 -58.37 -33.72 40.74
CA ASP A 28 -57.17 -33.08 41.28
C ASP A 28 -57.00 -31.66 40.76
N THR A 29 -57.39 -31.42 39.49
CA THR A 29 -57.37 -30.08 38.91
C THR A 29 -58.53 -29.25 39.43
N ILE A 30 -58.21 -28.04 39.89
CA ILE A 30 -59.19 -27.07 40.40
C ILE A 30 -60.05 -26.56 39.24
N ALA A 31 -61.35 -26.34 39.48
CA ALA A 31 -62.25 -25.76 38.49
C ALA A 31 -61.77 -24.37 38.02
N GLY A 32 -62.01 -24.05 36.76
CA GLY A 32 -61.65 -22.75 36.17
C GLY A 32 -60.80 -22.85 34.91
N SER A 33 -59.97 -21.83 34.67
CA SER A 33 -59.19 -21.73 33.43
C SER A 33 -58.11 -22.81 33.37
N LEU A 34 -58.08 -23.55 32.27
CA LEU A 34 -57.02 -24.51 31.92
C LEU A 34 -55.92 -23.87 31.06
N GLY A 35 -56.09 -22.63 30.60
CA GLY A 35 -55.08 -21.92 29.84
C GLY A 35 -55.63 -20.82 28.93
N THR A 36 -54.71 -20.05 28.35
CA THR A 36 -55.01 -18.95 27.44
C THR A 36 -54.13 -19.00 26.16
N PRO A 37 -54.26 -20.04 25.32
CA PRO A 37 -53.44 -20.17 24.11
C PRO A 37 -53.81 -19.12 23.07
N PHE A 38 -52.83 -18.70 22.25
CA PHE A 38 -53.12 -17.99 21.01
C PHE A 38 -53.72 -18.96 19.98
N GLU A 39 -54.58 -18.45 19.12
CA GLU A 39 -54.99 -19.17 17.92
C GLU A 39 -53.80 -19.60 17.06
N SER A 40 -53.97 -20.66 16.28
CA SER A 40 -52.96 -21.20 15.37
C SER A 40 -51.65 -21.67 16.05
N GLN A 41 -51.58 -21.65 17.39
CA GLN A 41 -50.48 -22.19 18.18
C GLN A 41 -50.88 -23.54 18.79
N ALA A 42 -49.95 -24.51 18.82
CA ALA A 42 -50.22 -25.79 19.48
C ALA A 42 -50.43 -25.60 20.99
N PHE A 43 -51.46 -26.26 21.53
CA PHE A 43 -51.81 -26.22 22.93
C PHE A 43 -52.08 -27.65 23.43
N SER A 44 -51.59 -27.98 24.62
CA SER A 44 -51.90 -29.23 25.32
C SER A 44 -52.00 -28.98 26.82
N VAL A 45 -53.03 -29.55 27.45
CA VAL A 45 -53.25 -29.51 28.90
C VAL A 45 -53.98 -30.78 29.35
N THR A 46 -53.65 -31.31 30.52
CA THR A 46 -54.28 -32.52 31.07
C THR A 46 -54.91 -32.21 32.43
N PRO A 47 -56.23 -31.94 32.50
CA PRO A 47 -56.95 -31.88 33.78
C PRO A 47 -57.00 -33.28 34.41
N GLY A 48 -56.37 -33.43 35.57
CA GLY A 48 -56.23 -34.70 36.29
C GLY A 48 -57.42 -35.01 37.20
N ALA A 49 -57.81 -36.28 37.23
CA ALA A 49 -58.71 -36.85 38.20
C ALA A 49 -58.15 -38.22 38.65
N THR A 50 -58.31 -38.54 39.92
CA THR A 50 -57.85 -39.78 40.51
C THR A 50 -59.01 -40.52 41.13
N ASP A 51 -59.05 -41.82 40.89
CA ASP A 51 -59.99 -42.71 41.58
C ASP A 51 -59.38 -43.09 42.95
N PRO A 52 -60.08 -42.80 44.09
CA PRO A 52 -59.61 -43.21 45.42
C PRO A 52 -59.59 -44.74 45.62
N ASP A 53 -60.26 -45.50 44.74
CA ASP A 53 -60.36 -46.95 44.83
C ASP A 53 -59.14 -47.67 44.23
N SER A 54 -58.37 -48.38 45.07
CA SER A 54 -57.18 -49.15 44.64
C SER A 54 -57.50 -50.63 44.36
N PHE A 55 -57.70 -50.99 43.10
CA PHE A 55 -57.93 -52.38 42.67
C PHE A 55 -56.85 -52.92 41.71
N PRO A 56 -56.58 -54.25 41.68
CA PRO A 56 -55.52 -54.87 40.86
C PRO A 56 -55.77 -54.85 39.34
N SER A 57 -56.86 -54.23 38.89
CA SER A 57 -57.12 -53.79 37.51
C SER A 57 -57.50 -52.30 37.51
N GLY A 58 -56.71 -51.50 38.24
CA GLY A 58 -57.01 -50.13 38.71
C GLY A 58 -57.73 -49.27 37.69
N GLY A 59 -58.73 -48.53 38.17
CA GLY A 59 -59.69 -47.77 37.39
C GLY A 59 -59.03 -46.81 36.41
N ASP A 60 -59.10 -47.15 35.13
CA ASP A 60 -58.94 -46.16 34.07
C ASP A 60 -60.11 -45.17 34.23
N VAL A 61 -59.76 -43.92 34.48
CA VAL A 61 -60.72 -42.82 34.54
C VAL A 61 -60.95 -42.35 33.12
N ASP A 62 -62.16 -42.57 32.62
CA ASP A 62 -62.56 -42.08 31.31
C ASP A 62 -63.08 -40.65 31.41
N TYR A 63 -62.71 -39.83 30.43
CA TYR A 63 -63.06 -38.43 30.33
C TYR A 63 -64.06 -38.21 29.21
N SER A 64 -65.12 -37.46 29.50
CA SER A 64 -66.09 -37.06 28.49
C SER A 64 -66.56 -35.63 28.70
N LEU A 65 -66.98 -35.00 27.61
CA LEU A 65 -67.58 -33.67 27.63
C LEU A 65 -69.09 -33.80 27.89
N THR A 66 -69.60 -33.19 28.96
CA THR A 66 -71.04 -33.28 29.31
C THR A 66 -71.81 -32.00 29.03
N SER A 67 -71.14 -30.86 28.97
CA SER A 67 -71.72 -29.57 28.60
C SER A 67 -70.67 -28.63 27.98
N GLY A 68 -71.14 -27.68 27.17
CA GLY A 68 -70.29 -26.73 26.46
C GLY A 68 -69.56 -27.36 25.27
N SER A 69 -68.47 -26.72 24.85
CA SER A 69 -67.61 -27.17 23.76
C SER A 69 -66.17 -26.80 24.04
N LEU A 70 -65.23 -27.67 23.65
CA LEU A 70 -63.83 -27.27 23.56
C LEU A 70 -63.67 -26.19 22.47
N PRO A 71 -62.65 -25.33 22.56
CA PRO A 71 -62.26 -24.48 21.45
C PRO A 71 -62.09 -25.28 20.16
N SER A 72 -62.54 -24.72 19.04
CA SER A 72 -62.40 -25.37 17.73
C SER A 72 -60.93 -25.66 17.44
N GLY A 73 -60.61 -26.89 17.03
CA GLY A 73 -59.23 -27.35 16.80
C GLY A 73 -58.56 -28.02 18.00
N LEU A 74 -59.20 -28.03 19.17
CA LEU A 74 -58.80 -28.85 20.33
C LEU A 74 -59.67 -30.11 20.43
N THR A 75 -59.06 -31.19 20.89
CA THR A 75 -59.72 -32.48 21.11
C THR A 75 -59.39 -33.04 22.49
N LEU A 76 -60.36 -33.70 23.12
CA LEU A 76 -60.16 -34.44 24.37
C LEU A 76 -59.80 -35.89 24.04
N ASN A 77 -58.68 -36.36 24.58
CA ASN A 77 -58.38 -37.78 24.67
C ASN A 77 -59.17 -38.36 25.86
N ALA A 78 -60.15 -39.22 25.56
CA ALA A 78 -61.05 -39.78 26.55
C ALA A 78 -60.33 -40.68 27.56
N GLU A 79 -59.20 -41.30 27.20
CA GLU A 79 -58.49 -42.25 28.09
C GLU A 79 -57.50 -41.54 29.02
N THR A 80 -56.93 -40.41 28.58
CA THR A 80 -55.86 -39.72 29.32
C THR A 80 -56.29 -38.39 29.93
N GLY A 81 -57.45 -37.87 29.52
CA GLY A 81 -57.93 -36.54 29.90
C GLY A 81 -57.17 -35.40 29.20
N GLU A 82 -56.19 -35.69 28.33
CA GLU A 82 -55.45 -34.66 27.60
C GLU A 82 -56.35 -33.91 26.62
N ILE A 83 -56.38 -32.58 26.75
CA ILE A 83 -56.95 -31.68 25.76
C ILE A 83 -55.78 -31.15 24.93
N SER A 84 -55.69 -31.53 23.66
CA SER A 84 -54.61 -31.10 22.78
C SER A 84 -55.08 -30.79 21.36
N GLY A 85 -54.27 -29.99 20.65
CA GLY A 85 -54.51 -29.59 19.27
C GLY A 85 -54.01 -28.17 18.98
N THR A 86 -54.56 -27.55 17.94
CA THR A 86 -54.25 -26.18 17.55
C THR A 86 -55.58 -25.42 17.44
N PRO A 87 -55.87 -24.46 18.33
CA PRO A 87 -57.10 -23.68 18.22
C PRO A 87 -57.18 -22.97 16.87
N THR A 88 -58.34 -23.02 16.23
CA THR A 88 -58.56 -22.30 14.96
C THR A 88 -58.66 -20.79 15.19
N ALA A 89 -58.44 -20.01 14.13
CA ALA A 89 -58.55 -18.55 14.18
C ALA A 89 -59.92 -18.06 14.72
N VAL A 90 -59.87 -17.03 15.56
CA VAL A 90 -60.97 -16.33 16.22
C VAL A 90 -60.87 -14.83 15.89
N GLY A 91 -61.99 -14.14 15.68
CA GLY A 91 -61.96 -12.69 15.35
C GLY A 91 -61.65 -11.77 16.54
N SER A 92 -61.64 -12.32 17.75
CA SER A 92 -61.36 -11.65 19.02
C SER A 92 -61.16 -12.73 20.10
N ASP A 93 -60.54 -12.38 21.24
CA ASP A 93 -60.40 -13.28 22.38
C ASP A 93 -61.73 -13.98 22.71
N THR A 94 -61.70 -15.32 22.71
CA THR A 94 -62.89 -16.16 22.80
C THR A 94 -62.78 -17.15 23.96
N LEU A 95 -63.61 -16.96 24.98
CA LEU A 95 -63.71 -17.86 26.14
C LEU A 95 -64.64 -19.04 25.82
N SER A 96 -64.10 -20.25 25.84
CA SER A 96 -64.87 -21.50 25.77
C SER A 96 -64.99 -22.11 27.17
N SER A 97 -66.21 -22.21 27.68
CA SER A 97 -66.51 -22.87 28.96
C SER A 97 -67.16 -24.23 28.71
N PHE A 98 -66.73 -25.25 29.44
CA PHE A 98 -67.21 -26.61 29.29
C PHE A 98 -67.14 -27.39 30.59
N THR A 99 -67.95 -28.44 30.69
CA THR A 99 -67.97 -29.36 31.83
C THR A 99 -67.40 -30.70 31.38
N LEU A 100 -66.35 -31.16 32.07
CA LEU A 100 -65.82 -32.51 31.90
C LEU A 100 -66.40 -33.43 32.98
N ARG A 101 -66.67 -34.67 32.58
CA ARG A 101 -66.98 -35.78 33.47
C ARG A 101 -65.81 -36.75 33.49
N ALA A 102 -65.31 -37.03 34.68
CA ALA A 102 -64.43 -38.15 34.98
C ALA A 102 -65.30 -39.31 35.47
N GLU A 103 -65.22 -40.47 34.84
CA GLU A 103 -66.02 -41.65 35.13
C GLU A 103 -65.09 -42.85 35.37
N ASP A 104 -65.30 -43.55 36.49
CA ASP A 104 -64.61 -44.82 36.73
C ASP A 104 -65.30 -45.97 36.00
N GLY A 105 -64.49 -46.97 35.63
CA GLY A 105 -65.00 -48.22 35.08
C GLY A 105 -65.77 -49.05 36.13
N PRO A 106 -66.72 -49.90 35.72
CA PRO A 106 -67.48 -50.73 36.65
C PRO A 106 -66.58 -51.70 37.43
N ILE A 107 -66.71 -51.73 38.76
CA ILE A 107 -65.97 -52.67 39.61
C ILE A 107 -66.67 -54.05 39.64
N GLY A 108 -66.25 -54.92 38.73
CA GLY A 108 -66.83 -56.26 38.58
C GLY A 108 -68.29 -56.24 38.10
N ALA A 109 -68.99 -57.39 38.17
CA ALA A 109 -70.31 -57.54 37.52
C ALA A 109 -71.48 -56.81 38.22
N ASN A 110 -71.28 -56.19 39.38
CA ASN A 110 -72.38 -55.75 40.25
C ASN A 110 -72.29 -54.28 40.73
N LEU A 111 -71.21 -53.55 40.43
CA LEU A 111 -71.07 -52.13 40.79
C LEU A 111 -71.03 -51.30 39.51
N VAL A 112 -72.01 -50.41 39.36
CA VAL A 112 -72.08 -49.44 38.25
C VAL A 112 -70.99 -48.39 38.46
N GLY A 113 -70.38 -47.93 37.36
CA GLY A 113 -69.43 -46.82 37.38
C GLY A 113 -69.99 -45.58 38.06
N LYS A 114 -69.12 -44.82 38.71
CA LYS A 114 -69.42 -43.54 39.32
C LYS A 114 -68.68 -42.44 38.58
N SER A 115 -69.19 -41.23 38.71
CA SER A 115 -68.67 -40.10 37.95
C SER A 115 -68.69 -38.81 38.77
N ALA A 116 -67.74 -37.94 38.50
CA ALA A 116 -67.71 -36.57 39.01
C ALA A 116 -67.54 -35.58 37.85
N GLU A 117 -68.28 -34.47 37.92
CA GLU A 117 -68.20 -33.39 36.94
C GLU A 117 -67.39 -32.21 37.47
N ARG A 118 -66.73 -31.49 36.55
CA ARG A 118 -66.01 -30.26 36.86
C ARG A 118 -66.06 -29.28 35.68
N ASP A 119 -66.26 -28.02 36.03
CA ASP A 119 -66.28 -26.92 35.07
C ASP A 119 -64.87 -26.39 34.80
N PHE A 120 -64.56 -26.24 33.53
CA PHE A 120 -63.31 -25.70 33.03
C PHE A 120 -63.56 -24.65 31.95
N SER A 121 -62.56 -23.82 31.69
CA SER A 121 -62.57 -22.90 30.56
C SER A 121 -61.20 -22.80 29.89
N ILE A 122 -61.21 -22.44 28.61
CA ILE A 122 -60.01 -22.08 27.84
C ILE A 122 -60.32 -20.78 27.12
N ASN A 123 -59.45 -19.78 27.26
CA ASN A 123 -59.58 -18.50 26.56
C ASN A 123 -58.63 -18.44 25.37
N VAL A 124 -59.14 -18.63 24.16
CA VAL A 124 -58.31 -18.53 22.95
C VAL A 124 -58.09 -17.05 22.63
N LEU A 125 -56.85 -16.61 22.62
CA LEU A 125 -56.46 -15.25 22.29
C LEU A 125 -56.37 -15.08 20.77
N ASN A 126 -56.93 -13.99 20.25
CA ASN A 126 -56.78 -13.61 18.85
C ASN A 126 -55.34 -13.11 18.62
N ASN A 127 -54.66 -13.63 17.60
CA ASN A 127 -53.30 -13.19 17.28
C ASN A 127 -53.32 -12.18 16.13
N VAL A 128 -52.81 -10.97 16.36
CA VAL A 128 -52.68 -9.93 15.34
C VAL A 128 -51.21 -9.76 14.99
N ALA A 129 -50.90 -9.63 13.70
CA ALA A 129 -49.53 -9.41 13.26
C ALA A 129 -48.96 -8.09 13.80
N PRO A 130 -47.64 -8.00 14.09
CA PRO A 130 -47.00 -6.74 14.46
C PRO A 130 -47.18 -5.65 13.41
N SER A 131 -47.22 -4.40 13.84
CA SER A 131 -47.21 -3.21 12.98
C SER A 131 -45.98 -2.36 13.25
N PHE A 132 -45.27 -1.94 12.19
CA PHE A 132 -44.18 -0.99 12.33
C PHE A 132 -44.66 0.37 12.85
N ASP A 133 -43.86 1.01 13.71
CA ASP A 133 -44.24 2.28 14.32
C ASP A 133 -44.13 3.47 13.35
N GLN A 134 -43.36 3.29 12.29
CA GLN A 134 -43.13 4.31 11.26
C GLN A 134 -43.91 4.03 9.98
N ALA A 135 -44.14 5.08 9.19
CA ALA A 135 -44.78 4.96 7.89
C ALA A 135 -43.94 4.14 6.89
N ALA A 136 -44.60 3.56 5.88
CA ALA A 136 -43.91 2.90 4.78
C ALA A 136 -42.91 3.85 4.10
N ASP A 137 -41.80 3.30 3.58
CA ASP A 137 -40.74 4.05 2.90
C ASP A 137 -39.99 5.06 3.80
N PHE A 138 -40.06 4.89 5.12
CA PHE A 138 -39.38 5.77 6.08
C PHE A 138 -37.86 5.70 5.92
N SER A 139 -37.21 6.87 5.92
CA SER A 139 -35.76 6.96 5.94
C SER A 139 -35.25 6.86 7.37
N ILE A 140 -34.54 5.79 7.70
CA ILE A 140 -34.00 5.57 9.04
C ILE A 140 -32.84 6.51 9.38
N GLY A 141 -32.20 7.11 8.37
CA GLY A 141 -31.16 8.11 8.56
C GLY A 141 -30.22 8.24 7.36
N SER A 142 -29.04 8.79 7.64
CA SER A 142 -27.92 8.88 6.69
C SER A 142 -26.61 8.48 7.38
N VAL A 143 -25.73 7.79 6.67
CA VAL A 143 -24.40 7.38 7.11
C VAL A 143 -23.38 7.75 6.02
N ALA A 144 -22.21 8.25 6.41
CA ALA A 144 -21.11 8.43 5.46
C ALA A 144 -20.56 7.07 5.04
N GLU A 145 -20.19 6.91 3.76
CA GLU A 145 -19.41 5.74 3.36
C GLU A 145 -18.10 5.63 4.15
N LEU A 146 -17.58 4.41 4.27
CA LEU A 146 -16.38 4.07 5.06
C LEU A 146 -16.45 4.38 6.57
N ALA A 147 -17.47 5.10 7.03
CA ALA A 147 -17.78 5.32 8.43
C ALA A 147 -18.69 4.21 8.99
N ALA A 148 -18.51 3.88 10.26
CA ALA A 148 -19.41 2.95 10.94
C ALA A 148 -20.80 3.58 11.10
N ALA A 149 -21.83 2.90 10.61
CA ALA A 149 -23.22 3.27 10.84
C ALA A 149 -23.50 3.31 12.34
N SER A 150 -23.83 4.50 12.83
CA SER A 150 -24.42 4.67 14.16
C SER A 150 -25.74 3.92 14.23
N LEU A 151 -26.04 3.32 15.37
CA LEU A 151 -27.18 2.44 15.59
C LEU A 151 -28.51 3.06 15.09
N PHE A 152 -28.97 2.68 13.90
CA PHE A 152 -30.30 3.04 13.41
C PHE A 152 -31.28 1.97 13.84
N GLN A 153 -32.30 2.35 14.61
CA GLN A 153 -33.26 1.40 15.16
C GLN A 153 -34.59 1.45 14.42
N ILE A 154 -35.05 0.27 14.00
CA ILE A 154 -36.39 0.03 13.48
C ILE A 154 -37.23 -0.56 14.62
N THR A 155 -38.43 -0.03 14.80
CA THR A 155 -39.34 -0.46 15.87
C THR A 155 -40.70 -0.84 15.31
N ALA A 156 -41.35 -1.78 16.00
CA ALA A 156 -42.69 -2.25 15.73
C ALA A 156 -43.38 -2.52 17.06
N THR A 157 -44.70 -2.44 17.04
CA THR A 157 -45.59 -2.73 18.15
C THR A 157 -46.55 -3.84 17.78
N ASP A 158 -46.97 -4.61 18.78
CA ASP A 158 -47.94 -5.68 18.63
C ASP A 158 -49.17 -5.35 19.51
N PRO A 159 -50.39 -5.26 18.94
CA PRO A 159 -51.59 -4.91 19.69
C PRO A 159 -52.14 -6.05 20.57
N ASN A 160 -51.53 -7.23 20.53
CA ASN A 160 -51.91 -8.37 21.38
C ASN A 160 -51.84 -8.00 22.88
N THR A 161 -52.82 -8.44 23.68
CA THR A 161 -52.94 -8.13 25.11
C THR A 161 -51.83 -8.72 25.98
N ASN A 162 -51.11 -9.72 25.45
CA ASN A 162 -49.87 -10.26 25.99
C ASN A 162 -48.84 -10.35 24.84
N PRO A 163 -48.17 -9.25 24.49
CA PRO A 163 -47.40 -9.17 23.26
C PRO A 163 -46.23 -10.15 23.30
N GLN A 164 -46.09 -10.92 22.22
CA GLN A 164 -44.96 -11.80 22.04
C GLN A 164 -43.71 -10.96 21.74
N THR A 165 -42.51 -11.54 21.90
CA THR A 165 -41.28 -10.82 21.56
C THR A 165 -41.20 -10.64 20.05
N ILE A 166 -41.17 -9.38 19.60
CA ILE A 166 -41.01 -9.06 18.18
C ILE A 166 -39.57 -9.30 17.77
N THR A 167 -39.37 -10.02 16.67
CA THR A 167 -38.08 -10.23 16.03
C THR A 167 -38.07 -9.61 14.65
N PHE A 168 -36.92 -9.05 14.27
CA PHE A 168 -36.71 -8.42 12.97
C PHE A 168 -35.82 -9.28 12.08
N SER A 169 -36.11 -9.28 10.78
CA SER A 169 -35.28 -9.94 9.77
C SER A 169 -35.39 -9.20 8.44
N GLU A 170 -34.36 -9.29 7.62
CA GLU A 170 -34.37 -8.68 6.30
C GLU A 170 -35.02 -9.62 5.27
N VAL A 171 -35.82 -9.06 4.35
CA VAL A 171 -36.35 -9.76 3.19
C VAL A 171 -35.49 -9.40 1.97
N GLY A 172 -34.79 -10.39 1.40
CA GLY A 172 -34.04 -10.22 0.15
C GLY A 172 -32.54 -9.90 0.27
N ALA A 173 -32.01 -9.76 1.49
CA ALA A 173 -30.57 -9.61 1.78
C ALA A 173 -29.85 -8.44 1.06
N VAL A 174 -30.54 -7.33 0.85
CA VAL A 174 -30.03 -6.11 0.19
C VAL A 174 -28.89 -5.47 1.00
N LEU A 175 -29.05 -5.34 2.31
CA LEU A 175 -28.09 -4.68 3.21
C LEU A 175 -26.70 -5.31 3.12
N THR A 176 -26.61 -6.62 2.90
CA THR A 176 -25.32 -7.32 2.81
C THR A 176 -24.47 -6.87 1.62
N GLY A 177 -25.10 -6.39 0.53
CA GLY A 177 -24.40 -5.85 -0.63
C GLY A 177 -23.70 -4.51 -0.35
N ASP A 178 -24.15 -3.79 0.68
CA ASP A 178 -23.61 -2.51 1.12
C ASP A 178 -22.86 -2.64 2.46
N ASN A 179 -22.38 -3.84 2.83
CA ASN A 179 -21.70 -4.11 4.11
C ASN A 179 -22.50 -3.67 5.36
N LEU A 180 -23.83 -3.69 5.25
CA LEU A 180 -24.77 -3.40 6.33
C LEU A 180 -25.44 -4.70 6.79
N SER A 181 -25.97 -4.67 8.00
CA SER A 181 -26.65 -5.80 8.62
C SER A 181 -27.79 -5.33 9.51
N LEU A 182 -28.85 -6.12 9.57
CA LEU A 182 -29.98 -5.96 10.48
C LEU A 182 -29.95 -7.06 11.54
N ASP A 183 -29.95 -6.68 12.82
CA ASP A 183 -30.06 -7.64 13.92
C ASP A 183 -31.53 -7.96 14.28
N SER A 184 -31.74 -8.99 15.12
CA SER A 184 -33.08 -9.43 15.54
C SER A 184 -33.83 -8.42 16.41
N ASN A 185 -33.16 -7.37 16.89
CA ASN A 185 -33.74 -6.29 17.71
C ASN A 185 -34.09 -5.05 16.86
N GLY A 186 -33.90 -5.12 15.55
CA GLY A 186 -34.22 -4.03 14.63
C GLY A 186 -33.08 -3.02 14.44
N ASN A 187 -31.85 -3.33 14.89
CA ASN A 187 -30.72 -2.43 14.71
C ASN A 187 -30.04 -2.66 13.35
N VAL A 188 -29.84 -1.59 12.60
CA VAL A 188 -29.03 -1.57 11.38
C VAL A 188 -27.63 -1.07 11.71
N THR A 189 -26.61 -1.88 11.39
CA THR A 189 -25.19 -1.59 11.66
C THR A 189 -24.31 -2.03 10.49
N GLY A 190 -23.09 -1.50 10.40
CA GLY A 190 -22.12 -1.87 9.37
C GLY A 190 -21.24 -0.69 8.96
N THR A 191 -20.43 -0.87 7.91
CA THR A 191 -19.57 0.17 7.34
C THR A 191 -19.76 0.14 5.83
N PRO A 192 -20.57 1.05 5.26
CA PRO A 192 -20.83 1.05 3.83
C PRO A 192 -19.53 1.22 3.03
N PRO A 193 -19.40 0.55 1.87
CA PRO A 193 -18.24 0.74 1.00
C PRO A 193 -18.28 2.12 0.35
N ASP A 194 -17.11 2.60 -0.06
CA ASP A 194 -17.00 3.73 -0.98
C ASP A 194 -17.82 3.45 -2.25
N SER A 195 -18.69 4.39 -2.55
CA SER A 195 -19.76 4.29 -3.50
C SER A 195 -19.65 5.31 -4.64
N GLY A 196 -18.62 6.18 -4.61
CA GLY A 196 -18.30 7.22 -5.60
C GLY A 196 -19.44 8.21 -5.86
N GLY A 197 -20.32 8.39 -4.87
CA GLY A 197 -21.48 9.27 -4.95
C GLY A 197 -22.59 8.91 -3.96
N THR A 198 -23.28 9.96 -3.47
CA THR A 198 -24.40 9.81 -2.52
C THR A 198 -25.53 8.97 -3.13
N ARG A 199 -25.96 7.92 -2.42
CA ARG A 199 -27.03 7.00 -2.85
C ARG A 199 -28.04 6.68 -1.75
N VAL A 200 -29.19 6.14 -2.15
CA VAL A 200 -30.23 5.67 -1.21
C VAL A 200 -30.40 4.17 -1.35
N VAL A 201 -30.13 3.43 -0.27
CA VAL A 201 -30.40 2.00 -0.14
C VAL A 201 -31.85 1.83 0.29
N THR A 202 -32.61 1.03 -0.47
CA THR A 202 -34.00 0.66 -0.12
C THR A 202 -34.04 -0.83 0.19
N PHE A 203 -34.58 -1.20 1.35
CA PHE A 203 -34.60 -2.59 1.83
C PHE A 203 -35.91 -2.88 2.57
N THR A 204 -36.34 -4.14 2.53
CA THR A 204 -37.58 -4.60 3.16
C THR A 204 -37.28 -5.31 4.47
N VAL A 205 -37.96 -4.90 5.54
CA VAL A 205 -37.84 -5.49 6.88
C VAL A 205 -39.11 -6.25 7.22
N ARG A 206 -38.93 -7.45 7.79
CA ARG A 206 -39.99 -8.28 8.35
C ARG A 206 -39.97 -8.22 9.87
N ALA A 207 -41.09 -7.82 10.47
CA ALA A 207 -41.35 -7.97 11.89
C ALA A 207 -42.19 -9.23 12.13
N SER A 208 -41.82 -10.04 13.12
CA SER A 208 -42.55 -11.27 13.49
C SER A 208 -42.75 -11.39 14.99
N ASP A 209 -43.95 -11.79 15.39
CA ASP A 209 -44.32 -12.17 16.76
C ASP A 209 -44.01 -13.67 17.05
N GLY A 210 -43.42 -14.39 16.10
CA GLY A 210 -43.19 -15.84 16.15
C GLY A 210 -44.25 -16.70 15.44
N VAL A 211 -45.38 -16.11 15.03
CA VAL A 211 -46.49 -16.79 14.35
C VAL A 211 -46.90 -16.05 13.08
N LEU A 212 -47.20 -14.75 13.19
CA LEU A 212 -47.55 -13.85 12.11
C LEU A 212 -46.38 -12.90 11.79
N THR A 213 -46.45 -12.31 10.60
CA THR A 213 -45.39 -11.45 10.07
C THR A 213 -45.98 -10.28 9.30
N THR A 214 -45.32 -9.13 9.37
CA THR A 214 -45.58 -7.95 8.53
C THR A 214 -44.28 -7.49 7.90
N ASP A 215 -44.33 -7.13 6.62
CA ASP A 215 -43.18 -6.63 5.86
C ASP A 215 -43.37 -5.13 5.53
N GLN A 216 -42.29 -4.35 5.59
CA GLN A 216 -42.30 -2.94 5.25
C GLN A 216 -40.96 -2.48 4.66
N ASP A 217 -41.03 -1.59 3.68
CA ASP A 217 -39.86 -0.98 3.05
C ASP A 217 -39.33 0.21 3.85
N TYR A 218 -38.00 0.28 3.94
CA TYR A 218 -37.22 1.34 4.60
C TYR A 218 -36.11 1.86 3.68
N LYS A 219 -35.63 3.07 3.98
CA LYS A 219 -34.56 3.74 3.24
C LYS A 219 -33.41 4.12 4.16
N LEU A 220 -32.17 3.99 3.67
CA LEU A 220 -30.97 4.52 4.31
C LEU A 220 -30.17 5.30 3.26
N THR A 221 -29.77 6.53 3.57
CA THR A 221 -28.93 7.32 2.67
C THR A 221 -27.46 7.09 2.98
N ILE A 222 -26.66 6.69 2.00
CA ILE A 222 -25.20 6.64 2.09
C ILE A 222 -24.68 7.92 1.45
N THR A 223 -24.00 8.76 2.23
CA THR A 223 -23.43 10.04 1.74
C THR A 223 -21.98 9.85 1.32
N ASP A 224 -21.66 10.44 0.18
CA ASP A 224 -20.31 10.54 -0.40
C ASP A 224 -19.40 11.38 0.51
N SER A 225 -18.17 10.91 0.77
CA SER A 225 -17.11 11.79 1.26
C SER A 225 -16.30 12.34 0.08
N GLN A 226 -15.51 13.40 0.30
CA GLN A 226 -14.74 14.00 -0.78
C GLN A 226 -13.38 13.32 -0.89
N ASP A 227 -13.14 12.57 -1.97
CA ASP A 227 -11.81 12.01 -2.23
C ASP A 227 -10.70 13.07 -2.17
N PRO A 228 -9.52 12.72 -1.61
CA PRO A 228 -8.37 13.61 -1.69
C PRO A 228 -8.06 13.98 -3.14
N ILE A 229 -7.63 15.22 -3.38
CA ILE A 229 -7.32 15.73 -4.72
C ILE A 229 -5.83 15.97 -4.85
N TRP A 230 -5.18 15.18 -5.70
CA TRP A 230 -3.75 15.33 -5.99
C TRP A 230 -3.40 16.66 -6.68
N VAL A 231 -2.56 17.45 -6.02
CA VAL A 231 -1.92 18.66 -6.55
C VAL A 231 -0.67 18.31 -7.36
N THR A 232 0.16 17.38 -6.87
CA THR A 232 1.38 16.95 -7.58
C THR A 232 1.01 16.24 -8.88
N ALA A 233 1.56 16.71 -10.01
CA ALA A 233 1.31 16.14 -11.33
C ALA A 233 1.86 14.70 -11.46
N ILE A 234 1.13 13.87 -12.21
CA ILE A 234 1.54 12.49 -12.52
C ILE A 234 2.87 12.46 -13.32
N GLY A 235 3.70 11.46 -13.07
CA GLY A 235 4.91 11.19 -13.86
C GLY A 235 6.23 11.39 -13.12
N LEU A 236 7.27 11.80 -13.86
CA LEU A 236 8.65 11.89 -13.35
C LEU A 236 8.79 13.06 -12.37
N LEU A 237 9.09 12.73 -11.11
CA LEU A 237 9.30 13.71 -10.04
C LEU A 237 10.70 14.31 -10.06
N ALA A 238 11.72 13.49 -10.31
CA ALA A 238 13.12 13.93 -10.31
C ALA A 238 14.04 12.96 -11.07
N THR A 239 15.17 13.51 -11.54
CA THR A 239 16.37 12.74 -11.89
C THR A 239 17.46 13.06 -10.87
N VAL A 240 18.00 12.04 -10.21
CA VAL A 240 18.93 12.17 -9.09
C VAL A 240 20.14 11.25 -9.28
N ASN A 241 21.28 11.56 -8.66
CA ASN A 241 22.44 10.67 -8.66
C ASN A 241 22.34 9.66 -7.52
N GLU A 242 22.85 8.44 -7.73
CA GLU A 242 23.11 7.53 -6.63
C GLU A 242 24.13 8.11 -5.64
N LEU A 243 24.09 7.62 -4.39
CA LEU A 243 25.04 7.95 -3.33
C LEU A 243 25.10 9.44 -2.94
N GLU A 244 24.26 10.28 -3.53
CA GLU A 244 24.06 11.69 -3.18
C GLU A 244 22.71 11.89 -2.49
N ALA A 245 22.67 12.63 -1.39
CA ALA A 245 21.41 12.98 -0.74
C ALA A 245 20.56 13.86 -1.67
N ILE A 246 19.29 13.47 -1.86
CA ILE A 246 18.37 14.24 -2.69
C ILE A 246 17.92 15.52 -1.98
N SER A 247 17.50 16.51 -2.76
CA SER A 247 16.64 17.56 -2.21
C SER A 247 15.28 16.95 -1.90
N THR A 248 14.62 17.39 -0.82
CA THR A 248 13.28 16.91 -0.46
C THR A 248 12.33 17.09 -1.64
N ILE A 249 11.66 16.01 -2.03
CA ILE A 249 10.56 16.02 -2.98
C ILE A 249 9.28 15.96 -2.16
N THR A 250 8.30 16.83 -2.42
CA THR A 250 7.04 16.83 -1.68
C THR A 250 5.90 16.39 -2.60
N LEU A 251 5.21 15.34 -2.18
CA LEU A 251 3.93 14.94 -2.74
C LEU A 251 2.81 15.68 -2.00
N GLU A 252 1.86 16.22 -2.75
CA GLU A 252 0.77 17.03 -2.22
C GLU A 252 -0.56 16.58 -2.82
N ALA A 253 -1.49 16.21 -1.95
CA ALA A 253 -2.91 16.08 -2.18
C ALA A 253 -3.66 16.91 -1.12
N THR A 254 -4.77 17.50 -1.52
CA THR A 254 -5.61 18.34 -0.67
C THR A 254 -6.92 17.64 -0.37
N ASP A 255 -7.41 17.80 0.84
CA ASP A 255 -8.72 17.32 1.26
C ASP A 255 -9.37 18.29 2.26
N ASP A 256 -10.62 18.05 2.64
CA ASP A 256 -11.29 18.76 3.73
C ASP A 256 -10.69 18.42 5.11
N ASN A 257 -10.08 17.24 5.21
CA ASN A 257 -9.41 16.70 6.37
C ASN A 257 -7.89 16.47 6.10
N ALA A 258 -7.18 15.88 7.06
CA ALA A 258 -5.73 15.69 6.93
C ALA A 258 -5.43 14.45 6.08
N VAL A 259 -4.49 14.57 5.13
CA VAL A 259 -4.14 13.50 4.19
C VAL A 259 -2.91 12.73 4.65
N SER A 260 -2.97 11.41 4.57
CA SER A 260 -1.86 10.48 4.74
C SER A 260 -1.43 9.87 3.41
N TYR A 261 -0.16 9.43 3.31
CA TYR A 261 0.44 8.94 2.08
C TYR A 261 1.06 7.56 2.27
N SER A 262 0.86 6.66 1.31
CA SER A 262 1.48 5.34 1.31
C SER A 262 1.83 4.87 -0.10
N VAL A 263 2.95 4.15 -0.25
CA VAL A 263 3.28 3.49 -1.53
C VAL A 263 2.50 2.19 -1.60
N THR A 264 1.60 2.07 -2.57
CA THR A 264 0.67 0.93 -2.71
C THR A 264 1.03 -0.02 -3.84
N SER A 265 1.82 0.44 -4.82
CA SER A 265 2.38 -0.40 -5.88
C SER A 265 3.78 0.08 -6.28
N GLY A 266 4.62 -0.85 -6.76
CA GLY A 266 6.03 -0.58 -7.05
C GLY A 266 6.85 -0.30 -5.78
N ALA A 267 7.95 0.42 -5.95
CA ALA A 267 8.81 0.83 -4.84
C ALA A 267 9.55 2.12 -5.17
N LEU A 268 9.80 2.92 -4.13
CA LEU A 268 10.78 4.01 -4.24
C LEU A 268 12.17 3.43 -4.57
N PRO A 269 13.04 4.21 -5.23
CA PRO A 269 14.45 3.84 -5.33
C PRO A 269 15.05 3.51 -3.96
N GLY A 270 15.87 2.46 -3.89
CA GLY A 270 16.46 2.01 -2.63
C GLY A 270 17.22 3.13 -1.93
N GLY A 271 17.01 3.31 -0.62
CA GLY A 271 17.63 4.39 0.17
C GLY A 271 16.82 5.69 0.23
N LEU A 272 15.69 5.77 -0.50
CA LEU A 272 14.68 6.82 -0.33
C LEU A 272 13.52 6.33 0.55
N THR A 273 12.90 7.26 1.27
CA THR A 273 11.76 7.00 2.16
C THR A 273 10.69 8.06 1.96
N LEU A 274 9.42 7.63 1.92
CA LEU A 274 8.24 8.50 1.98
C LEU A 274 7.81 8.69 3.43
N ASN A 275 7.63 9.95 3.84
CA ASN A 275 6.99 10.28 5.09
C ASN A 275 5.46 10.26 4.91
N SER A 276 4.80 9.33 5.61
CA SER A 276 3.37 9.07 5.45
C SER A 276 2.45 10.18 5.94
N SER A 277 2.94 11.14 6.73
CA SER A 277 2.11 12.22 7.28
C SER A 277 2.21 13.55 6.52
N ASN A 278 3.19 13.71 5.64
CA ASN A 278 3.41 14.98 4.94
C ASN A 278 3.85 14.83 3.47
N GLY A 279 3.94 13.61 2.95
CA GLY A 279 4.25 13.36 1.55
C GLY A 279 5.71 13.64 1.15
N GLU A 280 6.60 13.92 2.10
CA GLU A 280 8.01 14.18 1.81
C GLU A 280 8.77 12.89 1.48
N ILE A 281 9.41 12.87 0.31
CA ILE A 281 10.40 11.87 -0.08
C ILE A 281 11.80 12.44 0.20
N THR A 282 12.56 11.73 1.02
CA THR A 282 13.93 12.10 1.41
C THR A 282 14.84 10.88 1.42
N GLY A 283 16.16 11.10 1.46
CA GLY A 283 17.14 10.04 1.60
C GLY A 283 18.33 10.18 0.64
N THR A 284 19.07 9.09 0.51
CA THR A 284 20.21 8.97 -0.40
C THR A 284 20.01 7.70 -1.22
N PRO A 285 19.84 7.78 -2.54
CA PRO A 285 19.65 6.60 -3.36
C PRO A 285 20.86 5.67 -3.26
N SER A 286 20.60 4.38 -3.23
CA SER A 286 21.62 3.33 -3.19
C SER A 286 22.33 3.23 -4.54
N ASN A 287 23.50 2.57 -4.55
CA ASN A 287 24.21 2.28 -5.79
C ASN A 287 23.36 1.39 -6.73
N VAL A 288 23.39 1.71 -8.01
CA VAL A 288 22.70 1.08 -9.14
C VAL A 288 23.72 0.71 -10.21
N ALA A 289 23.52 -0.42 -10.90
CA ALA A 289 24.48 -0.90 -11.90
C ALA A 289 24.49 -0.07 -13.19
N GLU A 290 23.39 0.60 -13.49
CA GLU A 290 23.15 1.48 -14.64
C GLU A 290 22.05 2.49 -14.26
N ASP A 291 21.82 3.50 -15.10
CA ASP A 291 20.72 4.44 -14.87
C ASP A 291 19.39 3.67 -14.82
N ILE A 292 18.61 3.85 -13.75
CA ILE A 292 17.30 3.20 -13.57
C ILE A 292 16.19 4.23 -13.41
N THR A 293 14.97 3.87 -13.83
CA THR A 293 13.75 4.59 -13.47
C THR A 293 12.92 3.69 -12.57
N SER A 294 12.59 4.15 -11.36
CA SER A 294 11.67 3.46 -10.47
C SER A 294 10.28 4.06 -10.60
N ASP A 295 9.33 3.28 -11.10
CA ASP A 295 7.92 3.61 -11.14
C ASP A 295 7.23 3.09 -9.88
N PHE A 296 6.38 3.92 -9.27
CA PHE A 296 5.63 3.58 -8.06
C PHE A 296 4.30 4.32 -8.01
N GLU A 297 3.34 3.75 -7.29
CA GLU A 297 2.03 4.33 -7.06
C GLU A 297 1.92 4.76 -5.60
N VAL A 298 1.49 5.99 -5.38
CA VAL A 298 1.21 6.50 -4.04
C VAL A 298 -0.29 6.71 -3.90
N THR A 299 -0.83 6.23 -2.78
CA THR A 299 -2.20 6.49 -2.36
C THR A 299 -2.19 7.59 -1.31
N ALA A 300 -2.96 8.65 -1.59
CA ALA A 300 -3.35 9.68 -0.63
C ALA A 300 -4.69 9.26 0.00
N THR A 301 -4.76 9.25 1.33
CA THR A 301 -5.93 8.78 2.09
C THR A 301 -6.30 9.79 3.14
N ASP A 302 -7.58 10.16 3.22
CA ASP A 302 -8.08 10.97 4.30
C ASP A 302 -7.94 10.25 5.65
N THR A 303 -7.56 10.97 6.69
CA THR A 303 -7.27 10.37 8.01
C THR A 303 -8.50 10.12 8.88
N ILE A 304 -9.68 10.63 8.51
CA ILE A 304 -10.94 10.47 9.24
C ILE A 304 -11.95 9.71 8.38
N GLU A 305 -12.22 10.18 7.16
CA GLU A 305 -13.21 9.59 6.24
C GLU A 305 -12.68 8.32 5.55
N LEU A 306 -11.35 8.16 5.46
CA LEU A 306 -10.64 7.01 4.90
C LEU A 306 -10.85 6.78 3.39
N ASP A 307 -11.48 7.72 2.70
CA ASP A 307 -11.48 7.81 1.24
C ASP A 307 -10.07 8.09 0.71
N PHE A 308 -9.85 7.71 -0.55
CA PHE A 308 -8.49 7.67 -1.07
C PHE A 308 -8.44 7.81 -2.58
N THR A 309 -7.33 8.38 -3.05
CA THR A 309 -6.99 8.45 -4.46
C THR A 309 -5.55 8.01 -4.68
N ALA A 310 -5.29 7.32 -5.78
CA ALA A 310 -3.96 6.85 -6.13
C ALA A 310 -3.40 7.60 -7.34
N ARG A 311 -2.07 7.82 -7.36
CA ARG A 311 -1.38 8.45 -8.48
C ARG A 311 -0.01 7.82 -8.71
N CYS A 312 0.31 7.61 -9.99
CA CYS A 312 1.59 7.06 -10.41
C CYS A 312 2.68 8.14 -10.50
N PHE A 313 3.86 7.82 -10.00
CA PHE A 313 5.03 8.67 -10.05
C PHE A 313 6.25 7.86 -10.45
N SER A 314 7.31 8.56 -10.85
CA SER A 314 8.60 7.94 -11.08
C SER A 314 9.77 8.80 -10.64
N ILE A 315 10.88 8.16 -10.28
CA ILE A 315 12.16 8.81 -10.01
C ILE A 315 13.24 8.09 -10.80
N LYS A 316 14.05 8.86 -11.54
CA LYS A 316 15.21 8.33 -12.26
C LYS A 316 16.47 8.48 -11.41
N VAL A 317 17.19 7.39 -11.18
CA VAL A 317 18.49 7.37 -10.49
C VAL A 317 19.59 7.13 -11.50
N LEU A 318 20.55 8.05 -11.56
CA LEU A 318 21.73 7.97 -12.42
C LEU A 318 22.86 7.24 -11.70
N ASN A 319 23.53 6.33 -12.40
CA ASN A 319 24.71 5.63 -11.91
C ASN A 319 25.93 6.57 -11.88
N VAL A 320 26.67 6.59 -10.77
CA VAL A 320 27.91 7.35 -10.59
C VAL A 320 29.08 6.38 -10.55
N ILE A 321 29.94 6.43 -11.58
CA ILE A 321 31.16 5.63 -11.61
C ILE A 321 32.18 6.28 -10.66
N ALA A 322 32.51 5.60 -9.56
CA ALA A 322 33.46 6.08 -8.57
C ALA A 322 34.82 6.45 -9.19
N ASN A 323 35.50 7.46 -8.61
CA ASN A 323 36.79 7.98 -9.07
C ASN A 323 36.80 8.40 -10.54
N SER A 324 35.66 8.86 -11.06
CA SER A 324 35.57 9.42 -12.41
C SER A 324 34.69 10.66 -12.43
N LEU A 325 34.87 11.50 -13.44
CA LEU A 325 34.00 12.62 -13.74
C LEU A 325 33.27 12.37 -15.05
N ARG A 326 31.95 12.52 -15.04
CA ARG A 326 31.12 12.49 -16.23
C ARG A 326 31.16 13.85 -16.92
N PHE A 327 31.36 13.84 -18.24
CA PHE A 327 31.20 14.96 -19.14
C PHE A 327 30.04 14.65 -20.07
N ASN A 328 29.05 15.54 -20.09
CA ASN A 328 27.89 15.44 -20.97
C ASN A 328 27.92 16.67 -21.88
N ASP A 329 27.88 16.46 -23.19
CA ASP A 329 27.95 17.51 -24.20
C ASP A 329 26.68 18.37 -24.19
N ASP A 330 25.52 17.77 -23.93
CA ASP A 330 24.23 18.46 -23.73
C ASP A 330 24.29 19.45 -22.55
N ASP A 331 25.08 19.16 -21.53
CA ASP A 331 25.26 20.03 -20.36
C ASP A 331 26.41 21.05 -20.54
N SER A 332 27.12 20.99 -21.68
CA SER A 332 28.30 21.83 -21.97
C SER A 332 29.38 21.76 -20.89
N THR A 333 29.64 20.56 -20.38
CA THR A 333 30.58 20.35 -19.25
C THR A 333 32.03 20.34 -19.75
N GLU A 334 32.91 21.16 -19.15
CA GLU A 334 34.34 21.20 -19.44
C GLU A 334 35.17 21.61 -18.21
N LEU A 335 36.48 21.34 -18.23
CA LEU A 335 37.43 21.93 -17.28
C LEU A 335 38.45 22.79 -18.02
N THR A 336 38.72 23.99 -17.52
CA THR A 336 39.64 24.93 -18.17
C THR A 336 40.70 25.48 -17.21
N ARG A 337 41.87 25.77 -17.75
CA ARG A 337 42.95 26.48 -17.07
C ARG A 337 43.83 27.28 -18.02
N THR A 338 44.36 28.40 -17.56
CA THR A 338 45.45 29.11 -18.25
C THR A 338 46.70 29.01 -17.38
N PRO A 339 47.64 28.08 -17.66
CA PRO A 339 48.85 27.94 -16.88
C PRO A 339 49.84 29.08 -17.16
N GLY A 340 50.90 29.17 -16.35
CA GLY A 340 52.05 30.03 -16.64
C GLY A 340 52.97 29.43 -17.71
N VAL A 341 54.15 30.01 -17.89
CA VAL A 341 55.21 29.39 -18.73
C VAL A 341 55.68 28.12 -18.02
N GLY A 342 55.59 26.98 -18.71
CA GLY A 342 56.00 25.67 -18.17
C GLY A 342 57.48 25.38 -18.35
N ASP A 343 57.88 24.17 -17.96
CA ASP A 343 59.26 23.69 -18.05
C ASP A 343 59.67 23.40 -19.49
N SER A 344 58.76 22.88 -20.31
CA SER A 344 59.01 22.67 -21.74
C SER A 344 57.75 22.73 -22.62
N THR A 345 57.88 23.39 -23.77
CA THR A 345 56.92 23.40 -24.88
C THR A 345 57.28 22.39 -25.98
N THR A 346 58.42 21.69 -25.85
CA THR A 346 58.88 20.61 -26.74
C THR A 346 58.69 19.23 -26.14
N THR A 347 58.53 19.13 -24.81
CA THR A 347 58.42 17.85 -24.10
C THR A 347 57.34 17.88 -23.02
N TRP A 348 56.35 16.98 -23.11
CA TRP A 348 55.33 16.76 -22.09
C TRP A 348 54.61 15.43 -22.31
N THR A 349 53.92 14.94 -21.27
CA THR A 349 53.08 13.73 -21.33
C THR A 349 51.69 14.02 -20.77
N PHE A 350 50.65 13.59 -21.49
CA PHE A 350 49.27 13.58 -21.03
C PHE A 350 48.78 12.13 -20.93
N SER A 351 48.23 11.76 -19.79
CA SER A 351 47.69 10.42 -19.51
C SER A 351 46.26 10.56 -19.01
N THR A 352 45.33 9.74 -19.49
CA THR A 352 43.98 9.70 -18.92
C THR A 352 43.34 8.35 -19.17
N TRP A 353 42.55 7.89 -18.21
CA TRP A 353 41.54 6.88 -18.45
C TRP A 353 40.28 7.57 -18.95
N PHE A 354 39.63 6.98 -19.95
CA PHE A 354 38.39 7.48 -20.51
C PHE A 354 37.43 6.35 -20.87
N LYS A 355 36.13 6.65 -20.80
CA LYS A 355 35.04 5.78 -21.27
C LYS A 355 34.12 6.62 -22.15
N LEU A 356 33.76 6.11 -23.32
CA LEU A 356 32.98 6.86 -24.31
C LEU A 356 31.50 6.88 -23.94
N GLY A 357 30.87 8.05 -24.10
CA GLY A 357 29.41 8.23 -24.07
C GLY A 357 28.84 8.18 -25.48
N ASN A 358 28.39 9.31 -26.01
CA ASN A 358 27.91 9.44 -27.39
C ASN A 358 29.03 9.27 -28.43
N ILE A 359 28.78 8.46 -29.46
CA ILE A 359 29.73 8.10 -30.52
C ILE A 359 29.26 8.64 -31.88
N GLY A 360 30.17 8.80 -32.83
CA GLY A 360 29.88 9.29 -34.19
C GLY A 360 29.82 10.81 -34.34
N ILE A 361 29.95 11.57 -33.24
CA ILE A 361 29.92 13.04 -33.23
C ILE A 361 31.32 13.67 -33.14
N GLY A 362 32.33 12.91 -32.68
CA GLY A 362 33.65 13.44 -32.33
C GLY A 362 33.65 14.09 -30.93
N GLY A 363 34.83 14.51 -30.46
CA GLY A 363 34.95 15.16 -29.15
C GLY A 363 36.40 15.29 -28.71
N ILE A 364 36.72 16.27 -27.85
CA ILE A 364 38.10 16.57 -27.45
C ILE A 364 38.36 16.20 -26.00
N LEU A 365 39.33 15.32 -25.75
CA LEU A 365 39.77 14.98 -24.39
C LEU A 365 40.62 16.09 -23.79
N PHE A 366 41.54 16.64 -24.57
CA PHE A 366 42.45 17.71 -24.13
C PHE A 366 42.80 18.62 -25.29
N SER A 367 42.82 19.93 -25.04
CA SER A 367 43.38 20.90 -25.99
C SER A 367 44.08 22.04 -25.28
N ALA A 368 45.04 22.67 -25.96
CA ALA A 368 45.70 23.89 -25.53
C ALA A 368 45.96 24.78 -26.74
N GLY A 369 45.62 26.06 -26.66
CA GLY A 369 45.78 26.97 -27.79
C GLY A 369 45.33 28.38 -27.50
N ALA A 370 45.70 29.32 -28.37
CA ALA A 370 45.18 30.69 -28.31
C ALA A 370 43.80 30.80 -28.98
N ASP A 371 43.58 30.00 -30.03
CA ASP A 371 42.36 29.95 -30.84
C ASP A 371 42.35 28.67 -31.69
N SER A 372 41.33 28.51 -32.55
CA SER A 372 41.22 27.35 -33.44
C SER A 372 42.27 27.28 -34.56
N SER A 373 43.06 28.33 -34.74
CA SER A 373 44.16 28.42 -35.72
C SER A 373 45.53 28.12 -35.11
N ASN A 374 45.67 28.16 -33.79
CA ASN A 374 46.91 27.92 -33.05
C ASN A 374 46.58 27.03 -31.84
N ILE A 375 46.58 25.72 -32.07
CA ILE A 375 46.06 24.75 -31.10
C ILE A 375 46.71 23.39 -31.23
N THR A 376 46.97 22.79 -30.08
CA THR A 376 47.29 21.38 -29.91
C THR A 376 46.06 20.69 -29.34
N ARG A 377 45.62 19.57 -29.95
CA ARG A 377 44.44 18.84 -29.49
C ARG A 377 44.58 17.33 -29.58
N LEU A 378 43.93 16.68 -28.62
CA LEU A 378 43.81 15.24 -28.42
C LEU A 378 42.32 14.90 -28.37
N GLY A 379 41.82 14.10 -29.30
CA GLY A 379 40.41 13.74 -29.30
C GLY A 379 39.95 12.88 -30.46
N PHE A 380 38.65 12.65 -30.54
CA PHE A 380 37.98 11.85 -31.54
C PHE A 380 37.47 12.72 -32.68
N THR A 381 37.53 12.17 -33.89
CA THR A 381 36.79 12.71 -35.04
C THR A 381 35.37 12.12 -35.08
N ALA A 382 34.48 12.69 -35.90
CA ALA A 382 33.16 12.09 -36.16
C ALA A 382 33.20 10.69 -36.80
N GLY A 383 34.38 10.23 -37.25
CA GLY A 383 34.60 8.86 -37.72
C GLY A 383 35.03 7.89 -36.62
N ASP A 384 34.98 8.30 -35.35
CA ASP A 384 35.36 7.51 -34.16
C ASP A 384 36.84 7.07 -34.11
N ILE A 385 37.70 7.68 -34.92
CA ILE A 385 39.16 7.51 -34.84
C ILE A 385 39.78 8.58 -33.94
N PHE A 386 40.86 8.22 -33.25
CA PHE A 386 41.60 9.15 -32.40
C PHE A 386 42.57 10.00 -33.21
N ARG A 387 42.67 11.28 -32.86
CA ARG A 387 43.49 12.28 -33.53
C ARG A 387 44.33 13.06 -32.52
N PHE A 388 45.64 13.11 -32.76
CA PHE A 388 46.58 14.00 -32.08
C PHE A 388 47.19 14.94 -33.12
N THR A 389 46.87 16.23 -33.02
CA THR A 389 47.26 17.21 -34.04
C THR A 389 47.65 18.54 -33.42
N HIS A 390 48.57 19.24 -34.08
CA HIS A 390 48.90 20.63 -33.83
C HIS A 390 48.66 21.46 -35.10
N ILE A 391 47.96 22.57 -34.92
CA ILE A 391 47.64 23.56 -35.95
C ILE A 391 48.38 24.85 -35.58
N ASP A 392 49.06 25.43 -36.55
CA ASP A 392 49.83 26.66 -36.42
C ASP A 392 49.49 27.56 -37.61
N ALA A 393 49.05 28.80 -37.33
CA ALA A 393 48.55 29.73 -38.33
C ALA A 393 47.51 29.11 -39.30
N ALA A 394 46.54 28.38 -38.74
CA ALA A 394 45.47 27.66 -39.45
C ALA A 394 45.94 26.51 -40.37
N SER A 395 47.23 26.16 -40.34
CA SER A 395 47.77 25.00 -41.06
C SER A 395 48.01 23.85 -40.10
N THR A 396 47.56 22.64 -40.47
CA THR A 396 47.91 21.43 -39.72
C THR A 396 49.40 21.13 -39.92
N THR A 397 50.20 21.27 -38.87
CA THR A 397 51.66 21.04 -38.93
C THR A 397 52.06 19.65 -38.45
N THR A 398 51.25 19.04 -37.58
CA THR A 398 51.37 17.65 -37.19
C THR A 398 50.00 16.98 -37.16
N ASP A 399 49.92 15.70 -37.52
CA ASP A 399 48.66 14.95 -37.49
C ASP A 399 48.96 13.46 -37.36
N LEU A 400 48.51 12.85 -36.26
CA LEU A 400 48.40 11.41 -36.09
C LEU A 400 46.92 11.06 -36.06
N ARG A 401 46.47 10.21 -36.99
CA ARG A 401 45.11 9.66 -37.00
C ARG A 401 45.16 8.15 -37.00
N THR A 402 44.59 7.52 -35.98
CA THR A 402 44.59 6.06 -35.86
C THR A 402 43.81 5.40 -36.99
N THR A 403 44.17 4.17 -37.35
CA THR A 403 43.32 3.31 -38.17
C THR A 403 42.22 2.64 -37.34
N GLN A 404 42.51 2.38 -36.05
CA GLN A 404 41.53 1.83 -35.12
C GLN A 404 40.39 2.81 -34.86
N VAL A 405 39.20 2.25 -34.70
CA VAL A 405 37.95 2.95 -34.46
C VAL A 405 37.44 2.56 -33.07
N PHE A 406 37.04 3.55 -32.26
CA PHE A 406 36.65 3.35 -30.87
C PHE A 406 35.13 3.48 -30.72
N ARG A 407 34.43 2.36 -30.51
CA ARG A 407 32.95 2.31 -30.49
C ARG A 407 32.35 1.48 -29.36
N ASP A 408 33.15 1.05 -28.41
CA ASP A 408 32.65 0.33 -27.23
C ASP A 408 32.45 1.32 -26.08
N PRO A 409 31.23 1.81 -25.82
CA PRO A 409 30.94 2.71 -24.72
C PRO A 409 30.91 1.99 -23.37
N SER A 410 30.99 0.64 -23.33
CA SER A 410 31.03 -0.12 -22.08
C SER A 410 32.44 -0.24 -21.50
N ALA A 411 33.46 -0.15 -22.36
CA ALA A 411 34.87 -0.32 -22.02
C ALA A 411 35.55 0.97 -21.55
N TRP A 412 36.48 0.83 -20.59
CA TRP A 412 37.47 1.85 -20.25
C TRP A 412 38.71 1.70 -21.15
N TYR A 413 39.24 2.84 -21.58
CA TYR A 413 40.49 2.93 -22.34
C TYR A 413 41.48 3.81 -21.58
N HIS A 414 42.76 3.50 -21.70
CA HIS A 414 43.85 4.31 -21.17
C HIS A 414 44.62 4.95 -22.30
N LEU A 415 44.58 6.29 -22.38
CA LEU A 415 45.37 7.09 -23.31
C LEU A 415 46.66 7.56 -22.63
N VAL A 416 47.80 7.39 -23.33
CA VAL A 416 49.01 8.18 -23.07
C VAL A 416 49.46 8.85 -24.36
N ALA A 417 49.49 10.17 -24.37
CA ALA A 417 49.99 11.00 -25.44
C ALA A 417 51.29 11.67 -25.01
N ILE A 418 52.34 11.51 -25.82
CA ILE A 418 53.67 12.07 -25.55
C ILE A 418 54.01 13.05 -26.67
N TRP A 419 54.49 14.23 -26.29
CA TRP A 419 55.14 15.19 -27.18
C TRP A 419 56.60 15.29 -26.75
N ASP A 420 57.53 15.06 -27.68
CA ASP A 420 58.98 15.00 -27.43
C ASP A 420 59.75 15.45 -28.69
N THR A 421 59.56 16.69 -29.11
CA THR A 421 60.01 17.13 -30.44
C THR A 421 61.52 17.25 -30.58
N ASP A 422 62.26 17.19 -29.47
CA ASP A 422 63.72 17.12 -29.44
C ASP A 422 64.27 15.70 -29.66
N ASN A 423 63.40 14.68 -29.78
CA ASN A 423 63.82 13.32 -30.06
C ASN A 423 64.53 13.20 -31.42
N GLY A 424 65.63 12.45 -31.45
CA GLY A 424 66.42 12.22 -32.67
C GLY A 424 65.67 11.45 -33.76
N THR A 425 64.73 10.60 -33.37
CA THR A 425 63.93 9.78 -34.29
C THR A 425 62.60 10.49 -34.58
N ALA A 426 62.32 10.82 -35.85
CA ALA A 426 61.11 11.56 -36.23
C ALA A 426 59.81 10.88 -35.75
N ASP A 427 59.75 9.55 -35.79
CA ASP A 427 58.58 8.78 -35.37
C ASP A 427 58.38 8.73 -33.85
N ASP A 428 59.38 9.10 -33.06
CA ASP A 428 59.31 9.10 -31.59
C ASP A 428 59.02 10.49 -31.01
N ARG A 429 58.96 11.52 -31.87
CA ARG A 429 58.75 12.91 -31.46
C ARG A 429 57.33 13.26 -31.00
N HIS A 430 56.35 12.44 -31.39
CA HIS A 430 55.05 12.45 -30.77
C HIS A 430 54.44 11.05 -30.86
N ARG A 431 53.96 10.51 -29.74
CA ARG A 431 53.57 9.09 -29.62
C ARG A 431 52.22 8.97 -28.96
N LEU A 432 51.50 7.92 -29.33
CA LEU A 432 50.18 7.59 -28.79
C LEU A 432 50.22 6.15 -28.29
N TYR A 433 49.74 5.95 -27.07
CA TYR A 433 49.53 4.62 -26.49
C TYR A 433 48.07 4.48 -26.10
N ILE A 434 47.50 3.32 -26.38
CA ILE A 434 46.18 2.91 -25.90
C ILE A 434 46.34 1.61 -25.13
N ASN A 435 45.82 1.55 -23.90
CA ASN A 435 45.85 0.37 -23.04
C ASN A 435 47.27 -0.20 -22.87
N GLY A 436 48.25 0.69 -22.66
CA GLY A 436 49.65 0.33 -22.47
C GLY A 436 50.43 -0.01 -23.73
N THR A 437 49.77 -0.08 -24.89
CA THR A 437 50.38 -0.46 -26.18
C THR A 437 50.55 0.75 -27.09
N GLN A 438 51.73 0.92 -27.68
CA GLN A 438 51.99 2.00 -28.62
C GLN A 438 51.22 1.78 -29.93
N ILE A 439 50.56 2.82 -30.42
CA ILE A 439 49.95 2.81 -31.75
C ILE A 439 51.05 3.07 -32.78
N ALA A 440 51.25 2.10 -33.67
CA ALA A 440 52.20 2.20 -34.78
C ALA A 440 51.51 2.41 -36.14
N ASP A 441 50.26 1.98 -36.27
CA ASP A 441 49.48 2.06 -37.52
C ASP A 441 48.56 3.30 -37.53
N PHE A 442 48.78 4.17 -38.50
CA PHE A 442 48.08 5.44 -38.64
C PHE A 442 47.57 5.61 -40.07
N GLY A 443 46.29 5.95 -40.21
CA GLY A 443 45.70 6.33 -41.50
C GLY A 443 46.22 7.68 -42.00
N THR A 444 46.77 8.52 -41.10
CA THR A 444 47.49 9.75 -41.44
C THR A 444 48.61 9.95 -40.43
N ARG A 445 49.82 10.24 -40.92
CA ARG A 445 50.99 10.51 -40.09
C ARG A 445 51.80 11.68 -40.64
N THR A 446 51.87 12.75 -39.86
CA THR A 446 52.74 13.91 -40.08
C THR A 446 53.45 14.22 -38.78
N ASN A 447 54.74 13.85 -38.71
CA ASN A 447 55.57 14.06 -37.52
C ASN A 447 56.04 15.52 -37.40
N PRO A 448 56.23 16.04 -36.17
CA PRO A 448 56.87 17.33 -35.96
C PRO A 448 58.32 17.35 -36.45
N THR A 449 58.75 18.52 -36.90
CA THR A 449 60.17 18.81 -37.09
C THR A 449 60.90 18.82 -35.75
N SER A 450 62.22 18.63 -35.78
CA SER A 450 63.05 18.72 -34.57
C SER A 450 62.80 20.04 -33.84
N SER A 451 62.65 19.98 -32.52
CA SER A 451 62.46 21.13 -31.63
C SER A 451 61.23 21.99 -31.97
N LYS A 452 60.22 21.42 -32.64
CA LYS A 452 58.94 22.09 -32.91
C LYS A 452 58.27 22.44 -31.58
N GLN A 453 57.95 23.71 -31.42
CA GLN A 453 57.18 24.21 -30.28
C GLN A 453 55.69 23.90 -30.49
N GLY A 454 55.01 23.43 -29.44
CA GLY A 454 53.55 23.34 -29.38
C GLY A 454 52.95 24.42 -28.47
N ASP A 455 51.61 24.45 -28.37
CA ASP A 455 50.88 25.43 -27.53
C ASP A 455 50.77 25.00 -26.07
N VAL A 456 50.89 23.70 -25.79
CA VAL A 456 50.88 23.14 -24.44
C VAL A 456 52.06 23.70 -23.64
N ASN A 457 51.84 24.05 -22.37
CA ASN A 457 52.79 24.75 -21.49
C ASN A 457 53.11 26.21 -21.85
N THR A 458 52.41 26.80 -22.82
CA THR A 458 52.40 28.25 -23.02
C THR A 458 51.28 28.89 -22.18
N ALA A 459 51.33 30.22 -22.01
CA ALA A 459 50.34 30.99 -21.26
C ALA A 459 49.02 31.19 -22.03
N VAL A 460 48.41 30.07 -22.45
CA VAL A 460 47.16 30.00 -23.23
C VAL A 460 46.17 29.06 -22.56
N GLU A 461 44.91 29.11 -22.97
CA GLU A 461 43.86 28.25 -22.42
C GLU A 461 44.18 26.77 -22.70
N HIS A 462 44.02 25.93 -21.67
CA HIS A 462 44.07 24.48 -21.73
C HIS A 462 42.72 23.96 -21.25
N ASN A 463 42.07 23.16 -22.09
CA ASN A 463 40.78 22.55 -21.78
C ASN A 463 40.90 21.04 -21.68
N ILE A 464 40.13 20.46 -20.77
CA ILE A 464 39.78 19.06 -20.72
C ILE A 464 38.30 18.95 -21.07
N ALA A 465 37.97 17.97 -21.91
CA ALA A 465 36.63 17.73 -22.44
C ALA A 465 36.06 18.79 -23.41
N ASN A 466 36.89 19.72 -23.93
CA ASN A 466 36.48 20.65 -24.98
C ASN A 466 37.66 21.08 -25.87
N LEU A 467 37.34 21.60 -27.05
CA LEU A 467 38.25 22.33 -27.92
C LEU A 467 38.29 23.81 -27.53
N VAL A 468 39.48 24.36 -27.27
CA VAL A 468 39.67 25.80 -27.02
C VAL A 468 38.98 26.65 -28.10
N GLY A 469 38.18 27.62 -27.67
CA GLY A 469 37.47 28.56 -28.54
C GLY A 469 36.34 27.94 -29.38
N SER A 470 35.84 26.75 -29.02
CA SER A 470 34.76 26.05 -29.74
C SER A 470 33.82 25.30 -28.78
N THR A 471 32.88 24.52 -29.32
CA THR A 471 31.91 23.68 -28.59
C THR A 471 32.00 22.22 -29.03
N ASN A 472 33.23 21.76 -29.31
CA ASN A 472 33.48 20.36 -29.67
C ASN A 472 33.81 19.57 -28.39
N LEU A 473 32.74 19.30 -27.65
CA LEU A 473 32.78 18.74 -26.30
C LEU A 473 33.00 17.22 -26.35
N PHE A 474 33.59 16.69 -25.29
CA PHE A 474 33.66 15.24 -25.07
C PHE A 474 32.42 14.78 -24.30
N ASP A 475 31.79 13.70 -24.78
CA ASP A 475 30.77 12.97 -24.03
C ASP A 475 31.36 11.64 -23.54
N GLY A 476 31.38 11.47 -22.23
CA GLY A 476 31.86 10.26 -21.58
C GLY A 476 32.36 10.49 -20.16
N TYR A 477 33.16 9.57 -19.66
CA TYR A 477 33.79 9.67 -18.34
C TYR A 477 35.30 9.79 -18.47
N LEU A 478 35.92 10.62 -17.63
CA LEU A 478 37.37 10.64 -17.44
C LEU A 478 37.72 10.22 -16.02
N SER A 479 38.86 9.56 -15.88
CA SER A 479 39.44 9.13 -14.61
C SER A 479 40.98 9.16 -14.72
N GLU A 480 41.66 9.19 -13.58
CA GLU A 480 43.12 9.09 -13.47
C GLU A 480 43.87 9.90 -14.54
N THR A 481 43.62 11.22 -14.55
CA THR A 481 44.14 12.14 -15.55
C THR A 481 45.38 12.82 -15.00
N TYR A 482 46.48 12.63 -15.70
CA TYR A 482 47.78 13.19 -15.38
C TYR A 482 48.28 14.05 -16.54
N PHE A 483 48.84 15.19 -16.22
CA PHE A 483 49.65 15.98 -17.14
C PHE A 483 51.02 16.19 -16.51
N VAL A 484 52.07 15.80 -17.22
CA VAL A 484 53.46 15.93 -16.77
C VAL A 484 54.19 16.87 -17.72
N ASP A 485 54.62 17.99 -17.16
CA ASP A 485 55.39 19.03 -17.83
C ASP A 485 56.87 18.63 -17.89
N GLY A 486 57.52 18.82 -19.05
CA GLY A 486 58.95 18.65 -19.23
C GLY A 486 59.45 17.20 -19.33
N SER A 487 58.58 16.19 -19.27
CA SER A 487 58.99 14.77 -19.31
C SER A 487 58.21 13.96 -20.33
N ALA A 488 58.93 13.13 -21.10
CA ALA A 488 58.37 12.12 -21.99
C ALA A 488 58.32 10.77 -21.25
N LEU A 489 57.13 10.32 -20.86
CA LEU A 489 56.93 9.16 -19.99
C LEU A 489 56.13 8.05 -20.68
N ASP A 490 56.66 6.84 -20.64
CA ASP A 490 55.99 5.65 -21.16
C ASP A 490 54.77 5.24 -20.29
N PRO A 491 53.79 4.52 -20.85
CA PRO A 491 52.54 4.20 -20.17
C PRO A 491 52.69 3.38 -18.88
N THR A 492 53.81 2.69 -18.67
CA THR A 492 54.09 1.95 -17.42
C THR A 492 54.25 2.83 -16.17
N ASN A 493 54.33 4.15 -16.37
CA ASN A 493 54.27 5.14 -15.30
C ASN A 493 52.85 5.35 -14.76
N PHE A 494 51.82 5.10 -15.57
CA PHE A 494 50.41 5.39 -15.27
C PHE A 494 49.50 4.14 -15.26
N GLY A 495 50.03 3.00 -15.71
CA GLY A 495 49.33 1.72 -15.65
C GLY A 495 50.27 0.52 -15.60
N ALA A 496 49.71 -0.65 -15.28
CA ALA A 496 50.41 -1.91 -15.28
C ALA A 496 49.47 -3.06 -15.64
N PHE A 497 50.00 -4.15 -16.19
CA PHE A 497 49.24 -5.38 -16.37
C PHE A 497 49.09 -6.10 -15.03
N ASN A 498 47.87 -6.55 -14.72
CA ASN A 498 47.61 -7.42 -13.59
C ASN A 498 48.06 -8.87 -13.89
N THR A 499 47.87 -9.78 -12.93
CA THR A 499 48.23 -11.21 -13.09
C THR A 499 47.43 -11.93 -14.17
N ASN A 500 46.28 -11.39 -14.58
CA ASN A 500 45.42 -11.93 -15.62
C ASN A 500 45.73 -11.36 -17.00
N GLY A 501 46.65 -10.39 -17.10
CA GLY A 501 46.99 -9.71 -18.34
C GLY A 501 46.10 -8.51 -18.68
N ASP A 502 45.24 -8.05 -17.76
CA ASP A 502 44.44 -6.85 -17.96
C ASP A 502 45.25 -5.60 -17.60
N TRP A 503 45.18 -4.58 -18.45
CA TRP A 503 45.78 -3.28 -18.17
C TRP A 503 44.97 -2.53 -17.11
N GLN A 504 45.61 -2.07 -16.04
CA GLN A 504 44.96 -1.39 -14.90
C GLN A 504 45.64 -0.05 -14.57
N PRO A 505 44.90 0.90 -13.95
CA PRO A 505 45.48 2.16 -13.50
C PRO A 505 46.57 1.92 -12.45
N LYS A 506 47.61 2.77 -12.49
CA LYS A 506 48.68 2.81 -11.51
C LYS A 506 48.97 4.27 -11.18
N GLU A 507 49.01 4.58 -9.90
CA GLU A 507 49.33 5.91 -9.42
C GLU A 507 50.75 6.33 -9.86
N TYR A 508 50.85 7.49 -10.50
CA TYR A 508 52.13 8.06 -10.89
C TYR A 508 52.85 8.66 -9.67
N SER A 509 54.07 8.19 -9.40
CA SER A 509 54.85 8.59 -8.23
C SER A 509 55.95 9.63 -8.52
N GLY A 510 56.08 10.08 -9.76
CA GLY A 510 57.08 11.06 -10.16
C GLY A 510 56.63 12.51 -9.98
N GLY A 511 57.51 13.46 -10.33
CA GLY A 511 57.18 14.88 -10.33
C GLY A 511 56.33 15.27 -11.54
N PHE A 512 55.51 16.30 -11.37
CA PHE A 512 54.62 16.82 -12.41
C PHE A 512 55.23 17.96 -13.26
N GLY A 513 56.33 18.57 -12.80
CA GLY A 513 56.87 19.79 -13.41
C GLY A 513 56.05 21.04 -13.06
N THR A 514 56.43 22.19 -13.60
CA THR A 514 55.86 23.50 -13.24
C THR A 514 54.36 23.58 -13.50
N ASN A 515 53.91 23.15 -14.67
CA ASN A 515 52.50 23.19 -15.03
C ASN A 515 51.77 21.84 -14.87
N GLY A 516 52.43 20.76 -14.47
CA GLY A 516 51.78 19.45 -14.39
C GLY A 516 50.74 19.32 -13.28
N PHE A 517 49.88 18.30 -13.38
CA PHE A 517 48.84 17.99 -12.39
C PHE A 517 48.38 16.54 -12.47
N HIS A 518 47.72 16.09 -11.39
CA HIS A 518 46.79 14.95 -11.37
C HIS A 518 45.41 15.48 -11.00
N LEU A 519 44.37 15.05 -11.72
CA LEU A 519 43.01 15.31 -11.31
C LEU A 519 42.59 14.26 -10.29
N ASP A 520 42.35 14.72 -9.06
CA ASP A 520 41.76 13.90 -8.02
C ASP A 520 40.25 13.78 -8.29
N TYR A 521 39.84 12.60 -8.76
CA TYR A 521 38.46 12.26 -9.06
C TYR A 521 37.71 11.69 -7.85
N ALA A 522 38.32 11.70 -6.65
CA ALA A 522 37.67 11.20 -5.46
C ALA A 522 36.38 11.99 -5.17
N VAL A 523 35.26 11.25 -5.11
CA VAL A 523 33.95 11.73 -4.61
C VAL A 523 34.02 12.14 -3.11
N ALA A 524 35.18 12.03 -2.48
CA ALA A 524 35.35 12.03 -1.03
C ALA A 524 35.21 13.41 -0.33
N SER A 525 35.04 14.53 -1.03
CA SER A 525 35.13 15.86 -0.38
C SER A 525 33.81 16.44 0.16
N ILE A 526 32.68 15.72 0.19
CA ILE A 526 31.50 16.20 0.94
C ILE A 526 31.51 15.60 2.35
N THR A 527 31.76 14.30 2.48
CA THR A 527 31.71 13.60 3.77
C THR A 527 32.94 13.88 4.65
N GLU A 528 34.16 13.89 4.10
CA GLU A 528 35.40 14.20 4.84
C GLU A 528 35.51 15.70 5.18
N LEU A 529 35.08 16.57 4.28
CA LEU A 529 35.10 18.03 4.46
C LEU A 529 34.07 18.49 5.51
N TYR A 530 32.91 17.83 5.58
CA TYR A 530 31.92 18.05 6.64
C TYR A 530 32.40 17.53 8.01
N LYS A 531 33.07 16.38 8.05
CA LYS A 531 33.64 15.78 9.27
C LYS A 531 34.79 16.60 9.87
N ASN A 532 35.57 17.28 9.04
CA ASN A 532 36.75 18.04 9.47
C ASN A 532 36.57 19.57 9.43
N ARG A 533 35.34 20.09 9.29
CA ARG A 533 35.05 21.54 9.19
C ARG A 533 35.63 22.38 10.32
N ASP A 534 35.80 21.80 11.50
CA ASP A 534 36.31 22.48 12.70
C ASP A 534 37.85 22.67 12.68
N LYS A 535 38.56 22.00 11.75
CA LYS A 535 40.01 22.10 11.56
C LYS A 535 40.41 23.05 10.43
N ILE A 536 39.45 23.57 9.67
CA ILE A 536 39.68 24.50 8.56
C ILE A 536 39.85 25.92 9.13
N PRO A 537 40.92 26.68 8.78
CA PRO A 537 41.13 28.03 9.28
C PRO A 537 39.94 28.94 8.95
N LYS A 538 39.41 29.65 9.95
CA LYS A 538 38.25 30.54 9.80
C LYS A 538 38.61 31.75 8.92
N VAL A 539 38.29 31.70 7.63
CA VAL A 539 38.35 32.87 6.74
C VAL A 539 36.98 33.54 6.72
N LYS A 540 36.93 34.85 7.00
CA LYS A 540 35.72 35.65 6.98
C LYS A 540 35.36 35.99 5.53
N ILE A 541 34.31 35.37 4.98
CA ILE A 541 33.74 35.73 3.67
C ILE A 541 33.02 37.07 3.83
N SER A 542 33.54 38.13 3.21
CA SER A 542 33.05 39.51 3.41
C SER A 542 32.00 39.98 2.40
N ARG A 543 31.55 39.13 1.46
CA ARG A 543 30.30 39.33 0.68
C ARG A 543 29.95 38.07 -0.12
N GLY A 544 28.71 37.62 0.03
CA GLY A 544 28.17 36.39 -0.57
C GLY A 544 27.46 35.54 0.49
N ALA A 545 26.33 36.03 1.01
CA ALA A 545 25.52 35.30 2.00
C ALA A 545 24.72 34.12 1.40
N GLU A 546 24.83 33.87 0.09
CA GLU A 546 24.04 32.86 -0.63
C GLU A 546 24.83 32.12 -1.72
N LEU A 547 26.02 31.59 -1.41
CA LEU A 547 26.71 30.66 -2.34
C LEU A 547 26.97 29.31 -1.67
N ARG A 548 26.38 28.26 -2.25
CA ARG A 548 26.65 26.85 -1.93
C ARG A 548 28.10 26.55 -2.32
N LEU A 549 28.96 26.33 -1.33
CA LEU A 549 30.35 25.93 -1.52
C LEU A 549 30.42 24.61 -2.30
N ARG A 550 30.64 24.71 -3.61
CA ARG A 550 31.23 23.65 -4.40
C ARG A 550 32.50 24.21 -5.05
N HIS A 551 33.56 23.42 -4.97
CA HIS A 551 34.86 23.57 -5.62
C HIS A 551 35.87 24.48 -4.90
N PHE A 552 37.01 23.90 -4.48
CA PHE A 552 38.36 24.14 -5.03
C PHE A 552 39.48 23.73 -4.06
N GLN A 553 40.37 22.88 -4.54
CA GLN A 553 41.79 22.89 -4.16
C GLN A 553 42.76 22.84 -5.36
N THR A 554 42.26 22.94 -6.59
CA THR A 554 43.11 23.18 -7.76
C THR A 554 42.94 24.66 -8.13
N GLY A 555 44.02 25.35 -8.51
CA GLY A 555 44.02 26.79 -8.80
C GLY A 555 43.23 27.20 -10.06
N LEU A 556 42.15 26.50 -10.39
CA LEU A 556 41.29 26.74 -11.54
C LEU A 556 40.01 27.45 -11.08
N GLN A 557 39.37 28.22 -11.95
CA GLN A 557 38.11 28.91 -11.64
C GLN A 557 37.01 28.38 -12.56
N PRO A 558 35.77 28.18 -12.07
CA PRO A 558 34.62 27.90 -12.92
C PRO A 558 34.06 29.23 -13.41
N ILE A 559 33.89 29.38 -14.72
CA ILE A 559 33.21 30.55 -15.29
C ILE A 559 31.76 30.17 -15.58
N TYR A 560 30.83 30.80 -14.87
CA TYR A 560 29.42 30.80 -15.24
C TYR A 560 29.20 31.96 -16.23
N ARG A 561 29.03 31.67 -17.52
CA ARG A 561 28.65 32.70 -18.49
C ARG A 561 27.21 33.13 -18.22
N GLN A 562 27.00 34.41 -17.89
CA GLN A 562 25.66 34.98 -17.82
C GLN A 562 25.04 34.98 -19.23
N ILE A 563 23.91 34.30 -19.38
CA ILE A 563 23.03 34.51 -20.52
C ILE A 563 22.39 35.88 -20.32
N ASN A 564 22.87 36.90 -21.02
CA ASN A 564 22.10 38.12 -21.18
C ASN A 564 20.89 37.77 -22.04
N LYS A 565 19.74 37.59 -21.40
CA LYS A 565 18.45 37.68 -22.08
C LYS A 565 18.22 39.16 -22.36
N GLU A 566 18.30 39.56 -23.63
CA GLU A 566 17.48 40.66 -24.13
C GLU A 566 16.04 40.18 -24.32
#